data_AF-A0A7X5IVN6-F1
#
_entry.id   AF-A0A7X5IVN6-F1
#
_cell.length_a   1.000
_cell.length_b   1.000
_cell.length_c   1.000
_cell.angle_alpha   90.00
_cell.angle_beta   90.00
_cell.angle_gamma   90.00
#
_symmetry.space_group_name_H-M   'P 1'
#
loop_
_entity.id
_entity.type
_entity.pdbx_description
1 polymer ?
#
loop_
_entity_poly.entity_id
_entity_poly.type
_entity_poly.pdbx_seq_one_letter_code
_entity_poly.pdbx_strand_id
1 'polypeptide(L)'
;KVMQNPELCKELLQRILPGLEIDRIEYPELQKGINLDADAKSVRLDVYVKDGKGTVYDIEMQATETGELPKRTRYYQSMLDLQMIDKGMFYKQLKPSYIIFICPFDLYGVGRHIYTFENFCREDKDIPLGDETAKIFLNAAGHLDDV
;
A
#
# COMPACT_ATOMS: atom_id res chain seq x y z
N LYS A 1 15.75 -2.02 12.27
CA LYS A 1 15.25 -2.88 11.16
C LYS A 1 15.48 -2.13 9.84
N VAL A 2 15.70 -2.82 8.70
CA VAL A 2 15.96 -2.18 7.39
C VAL A 2 14.88 -1.16 7.01
N MET A 3 13.60 -1.50 7.21
CA MET A 3 12.45 -0.64 6.88
C MET A 3 12.19 0.51 7.87
N GLN A 4 13.02 0.67 8.91
CA GLN A 4 12.97 1.82 9.84
C GLN A 4 14.01 2.89 9.45
N ASN A 5 14.81 2.64 8.41
CA ASN A 5 15.72 3.61 7.84
C ASN A 5 14.99 4.36 6.70
N PRO A 6 14.76 5.68 6.83
CA PRO A 6 14.03 6.46 5.85
C PRO A 6 14.63 6.39 4.44
N GLU A 7 15.96 6.41 4.32
CA GLU A 7 16.67 6.38 3.05
C GLU A 7 16.48 5.05 2.32
N LEU A 8 16.63 3.92 3.03
CA LEU A 8 16.40 2.59 2.46
C LEU A 8 14.92 2.39 2.09
N CYS A 9 13.99 2.91 2.91
CA CYS A 9 12.57 2.85 2.61
C CYS A 9 12.23 3.67 1.36
N LYS A 10 12.79 4.88 1.25
CA LYS A 10 12.66 5.72 0.07
C LYS A 10 13.19 5.03 -1.19
N GLU A 11 14.39 4.46 -1.13
CA GLU A 11 14.99 3.74 -2.27
C GLU A 11 14.13 2.57 -2.72
N LEU A 12 13.59 1.79 -1.77
CA LEU A 12 12.69 0.69 -2.06
C LEU A 12 11.42 1.20 -2.75
N LEU A 13 10.74 2.20 -2.18
CA LEU A 13 9.52 2.76 -2.76
C LEU A 13 9.77 3.36 -4.14
N GLN A 14 10.89 4.05 -4.34
CA GLN A 14 11.27 4.60 -5.64
C GLN A 14 11.50 3.52 -6.71
N ARG A 15 12.00 2.34 -6.33
CA ARG A 15 12.13 1.19 -7.24
C ARG A 15 10.79 0.56 -7.58
N ILE A 16 9.86 0.49 -6.61
CA ILE A 16 8.52 -0.06 -6.83
C ILE A 16 7.67 0.89 -7.68
N LEU A 17 7.84 2.20 -7.49
CA LEU A 17 7.06 3.27 -8.10
C LEU A 17 7.99 4.27 -8.82
N PRO A 18 8.65 3.88 -9.93
CA PRO A 18 9.66 4.72 -10.58
C PRO A 18 9.11 6.03 -11.16
N GLY A 19 7.81 6.06 -11.49
CA GLY A 19 7.14 7.28 -11.97
C GLY A 19 6.78 8.29 -10.87
N LEU A 20 6.95 7.93 -9.60
CA LEU A 20 6.59 8.79 -8.49
C LEU A 20 7.82 9.51 -7.96
N GLU A 21 7.76 10.84 -7.85
CA GLU A 21 8.83 11.61 -7.24
C GLU A 21 8.65 11.66 -5.71
N ILE A 22 9.44 10.84 -5.01
CA ILE A 22 9.46 10.79 -3.54
C ILE A 22 10.62 11.65 -3.03
N ASP A 23 10.32 12.77 -2.39
CA ASP A 23 11.33 13.72 -1.90
C ASP A 23 11.96 13.25 -0.58
N ARG A 24 11.13 12.87 0.39
CA ARG A 24 11.52 12.38 1.71
C ARG A 24 10.50 11.37 2.24
N ILE A 25 10.90 10.63 3.26
CA ILE A 25 10.02 9.70 3.98
C ILE A 25 9.90 10.15 5.42
N GLU A 26 8.65 10.23 5.88
CA GLU A 26 8.28 10.48 7.26
C GLU A 26 7.64 9.21 7.82
N TYR A 27 7.98 8.88 9.07
CA TYR A 27 7.30 7.84 9.84
C TYR A 27 6.33 8.54 10.79
N PRO A 28 5.03 8.59 10.46
CA PRO A 28 4.06 9.21 11.34
C PRO A 28 4.12 8.47 12.68
N GLU A 29 4.10 9.21 13.79
CA GLU A 29 3.85 8.56 15.07
C GLU A 29 2.54 7.78 14.93
N LEU A 30 2.57 6.48 15.23
CA LEU A 30 1.38 5.63 15.36
C LEU A 30 0.54 6.06 16.58
N GLN A 31 0.34 7.36 16.78
CA GLN A 31 -0.58 7.96 17.73
C GLN A 31 -1.91 8.22 17.04
N LYS A 32 -2.56 7.14 16.70
CA LYS A 32 -4.02 6.98 16.64
C LYS A 32 -4.19 5.50 16.38
N GLY A 33 -3.95 4.70 17.44
CA GLY A 33 -4.59 3.39 17.51
C GLY A 33 -6.04 3.66 17.15
N ILE A 34 -6.47 3.16 16.00
CA ILE A 34 -7.80 3.48 15.52
C ILE A 34 -8.69 2.89 16.60
N ASN A 35 -9.36 3.74 17.39
CA ASN A 35 -10.47 3.35 18.24
C ASN A 35 -11.63 2.97 17.30
N LEU A 36 -11.41 1.97 16.45
CA LEU A 36 -12.48 1.12 16.01
C LEU A 36 -13.02 0.50 17.30
N ASP A 37 -14.33 0.29 17.39
CA ASP A 37 -14.98 -0.33 18.54
C ASP A 37 -14.17 -1.50 19.13
N ALA A 38 -14.33 -1.78 20.42
CA ALA A 38 -13.58 -2.83 21.13
C ALA A 38 -13.58 -4.21 20.42
N ASP A 39 -14.52 -4.43 19.50
CA ASP A 39 -14.71 -5.66 18.71
C ASP A 39 -14.07 -5.63 17.30
N ALA A 40 -13.46 -4.52 16.87
CA ALA A 40 -12.88 -4.43 15.55
C ALA A 40 -11.49 -5.07 15.46
N LYS A 41 -11.14 -5.57 14.27
CA LYS A 41 -9.84 -6.20 14.02
C LYS A 41 -8.74 -5.15 14.14
N SER A 42 -8.04 -5.14 15.27
CA SER A 42 -6.83 -4.34 15.44
C SER A 42 -5.78 -4.82 14.43
N VAL A 43 -5.32 -3.90 13.58
CA VAL A 43 -4.26 -4.14 12.62
C VAL A 43 -3.05 -3.36 13.06
N ARG A 44 -1.93 -4.05 13.17
CA ARG A 44 -0.62 -3.44 13.31
C ARG A 44 0.03 -3.44 11.93
N LEU A 45 0.19 -2.26 11.37
CA LEU A 45 0.94 -2.07 10.13
C LEU A 45 2.44 -2.26 10.43
N ASP A 46 3.11 -3.03 9.58
CA ASP A 46 4.54 -3.30 9.69
C ASP A 46 5.36 -2.03 9.44
N VAL A 47 5.02 -1.31 8.36
CA VAL A 47 5.69 -0.08 7.92
C VAL A 47 4.66 0.87 7.30
N TYR A 48 4.22 1.84 8.10
CA TYR A 48 3.38 2.95 7.66
C TYR A 48 4.23 4.20 7.48
N VAL A 49 4.28 4.72 6.26
CA VAL A 49 5.10 5.89 5.91
C VAL A 49 4.35 6.88 5.03
N LYS A 50 4.82 8.12 5.05
CA LYS A 50 4.25 9.23 4.28
C LYS A 50 5.37 10.00 3.57
N ASP A 51 5.14 10.44 2.34
CA ASP A 51 6.08 11.32 1.63
C ASP A 51 5.80 12.82 1.86
N GLY A 52 6.66 13.70 1.35
CA GLY A 52 6.51 15.14 1.49
C GLY A 52 5.28 15.74 0.77
N LYS A 53 4.69 15.02 -0.20
CA LYS A 53 3.44 15.39 -0.89
C LYS A 53 2.20 14.90 -0.12
N GLY A 54 2.42 14.02 0.84
CA GLY A 54 1.44 13.43 1.73
C GLY A 54 0.82 12.14 1.23
N THR A 55 1.38 11.54 0.18
CA THR A 55 1.07 10.17 -0.24
C THR A 55 1.40 9.22 0.90
N VAL A 56 0.57 8.20 1.08
CA VAL A 56 0.70 7.23 2.16
C VAL A 56 1.04 5.86 1.60
N TYR A 57 1.96 5.16 2.25
CA TYR A 57 2.37 3.82 1.87
C TYR A 57 2.31 2.91 3.09
N ASP A 58 1.66 1.77 2.92
CA ASP A 58 1.62 0.69 3.87
C ASP A 58 2.38 -0.51 3.28
N ILE A 59 3.49 -0.89 3.90
CA ILE A 59 4.36 -1.96 3.41
C ILE A 59 4.38 -3.11 4.41
N GLU A 60 4.00 -4.28 3.91
CA GLU A 60 3.75 -5.46 4.71
C GLU A 60 4.55 -6.66 4.18
N MET A 61 5.20 -7.40 5.07
CA MET A 61 5.87 -8.64 4.71
C MET A 61 4.94 -9.83 4.99
N GLN A 62 4.63 -10.63 3.99
CA GLN A 62 3.86 -11.86 4.19
C GLN A 62 4.73 -13.09 3.87
N ALA A 63 5.15 -13.81 4.90
CA ALA A 63 6.01 -14.98 4.75
C ALA A 63 5.30 -16.23 4.19
N THR A 64 3.98 -16.35 4.40
CA THR A 64 3.20 -17.53 4.00
C THR A 64 1.93 -17.14 3.25
N GLU A 65 1.50 -17.95 2.29
CA GLU A 65 0.23 -17.72 1.60
C GLU A 65 -0.93 -18.08 2.52
N THR A 66 -1.80 -17.11 2.81
CA THR A 66 -2.98 -17.30 3.67
C THR A 66 -4.29 -17.40 2.89
N GLY A 67 -4.28 -17.09 1.59
CA GLY A 67 -5.49 -16.95 0.77
C GLY A 67 -6.32 -15.69 1.06
N GLU A 68 -5.90 -14.83 1.99
CA GLU A 68 -6.68 -13.66 2.43
C GLU A 68 -6.17 -12.32 1.90
N LEU A 69 -5.00 -12.30 1.26
CA LEU A 69 -4.28 -11.07 0.97
C LEU A 69 -5.07 -10.03 0.18
N PRO A 70 -5.83 -10.38 -0.89
CA PRO A 70 -6.64 -9.39 -1.61
C PRO A 70 -7.74 -8.74 -0.77
N LYS A 71 -8.33 -9.48 0.18
CA LYS A 71 -9.33 -8.92 1.11
C LYS A 71 -8.66 -8.11 2.22
N ARG A 72 -7.46 -8.53 2.64
CA ARG A 72 -6.67 -7.83 3.65
C ARG A 72 -6.17 -6.48 3.16
N THR A 73 -5.69 -6.38 1.92
CA THR A 73 -5.33 -5.09 1.29
C THR A 73 -6.52 -4.13 1.28
N ARG A 74 -7.74 -4.60 0.99
CA ARG A 74 -8.94 -3.75 1.03
C ARG A 74 -9.23 -3.25 2.45
N TYR A 75 -9.10 -4.11 3.45
CA TYR A 75 -9.32 -3.73 4.85
C TYR A 75 -8.29 -2.68 5.30
N TYR A 76 -7.01 -2.87 4.96
CA TYR A 76 -5.94 -1.95 5.31
C TYR A 76 -6.11 -0.59 4.63
N GLN A 77 -6.47 -0.57 3.34
CA GLN A 77 -6.82 0.66 2.62
C GLN A 77 -7.89 1.46 3.36
N SER A 78 -9.00 0.82 3.76
CA SER A 78 -10.05 1.51 4.51
C SER A 78 -9.57 2.08 5.84
N MET A 79 -8.62 1.41 6.51
CA MET A 79 -8.02 1.93 7.74
C MET A 79 -7.14 3.15 7.48
N LEU A 80 -6.39 3.18 6.38
CA LEU A 80 -5.63 4.37 5.98
C LEU A 80 -6.58 5.54 5.70
N ASP A 81 -7.65 5.31 4.94
CA ASP A 81 -8.62 6.36 4.59
C ASP A 81 -9.25 6.98 5.85
N LEU A 82 -9.59 6.13 6.84
CA LEU A 82 -10.10 6.58 8.16
C LEU A 82 -9.08 7.41 8.95
N GLN A 83 -7.78 7.16 8.79
CA GLN A 83 -6.73 7.93 9.46
C GLN A 83 -6.42 9.26 8.76
N MET A 84 -6.74 9.38 7.47
CA MET A 84 -6.41 10.57 6.67
C MET A 84 -7.39 11.72 6.84
N ILE A 85 -8.67 11.42 7.05
CA ILE A 85 -9.72 12.44 7.10
C ILE A 85 -10.58 12.31 8.37
N ASP A 86 -10.81 13.43 9.04
CA ASP A 86 -11.70 13.52 10.20
C ASP A 86 -13.12 13.96 9.77
N LYS A 87 -14.08 13.87 10.70
CA LYS A 87 -15.46 14.30 10.49
C LYS A 87 -15.52 15.75 10.00
N GLY A 88 -16.22 15.98 8.89
CA GLY A 88 -16.43 17.31 8.30
C GLY A 88 -15.40 17.69 7.22
N MET A 89 -14.36 16.87 7.00
CA MET A 89 -13.47 17.01 5.85
C MET A 89 -14.12 16.48 4.56
N PHE A 90 -13.69 17.01 3.43
CA PHE A 90 -14.14 16.57 2.11
C PHE A 90 -13.32 15.36 1.62
N TYR A 91 -13.97 14.41 0.94
CA TYR A 91 -13.31 13.23 0.39
C TYR A 91 -12.20 13.55 -0.62
N LYS A 92 -12.29 14.68 -1.35
CA LYS A 92 -11.21 15.17 -2.23
C LYS A 92 -9.88 15.49 -1.50
N GLN A 93 -9.89 15.45 -0.16
CA GLN A 93 -8.70 15.65 0.66
C GLN A 93 -7.98 14.34 0.98
N LEU A 94 -8.58 13.18 0.66
CA LEU A 94 -7.87 11.90 0.68
C LEU A 94 -6.62 12.03 -0.18
N LYS A 95 -5.52 11.49 0.32
CA LYS A 95 -4.24 11.49 -0.38
C LYS A 95 -4.08 10.17 -1.13
N PRO A 96 -3.29 10.16 -2.22
CA PRO A 96 -2.95 8.91 -2.89
C PRO A 96 -2.38 7.91 -1.89
N SER A 97 -2.68 6.63 -2.09
CA SER A 97 -2.29 5.59 -1.13
C SER A 97 -2.01 4.25 -1.76
N TYR A 98 -1.03 3.55 -1.17
CA TYR A 98 -0.50 2.30 -1.69
C TYR A 98 -0.44 1.25 -0.58
N ILE A 99 -1.04 0.09 -0.83
CA ILE A 99 -0.83 -1.11 0.00
C ILE A 99 0.14 -2.03 -0.73
N ILE A 100 1.30 -2.30 -0.15
CA ILE A 100 2.40 -3.04 -0.76
C ILE A 100 2.68 -4.29 0.06
N PHE A 101 2.41 -5.46 -0.50
CA PHE A 101 2.80 -6.74 0.08
C PHE A 101 4.09 -7.24 -0.55
N ILE A 102 5.07 -7.62 0.27
CA ILE A 102 6.27 -8.33 -0.15
C ILE A 102 6.11 -9.80 0.23
N CYS A 103 6.14 -10.68 -0.78
CA CYS A 103 5.90 -12.11 -0.63
C CYS A 103 7.09 -12.92 -1.18
N PRO A 104 7.56 -13.96 -0.46
CA PRO A 104 8.55 -14.91 -0.97
C PRO A 104 7.93 -15.99 -1.88
N PHE A 105 6.68 -15.80 -2.31
CA PHE A 105 5.92 -16.72 -3.13
C PHE A 105 5.09 -15.94 -4.16
N ASP A 106 4.71 -16.62 -5.24
CA ASP A 106 3.90 -16.04 -6.29
C ASP A 106 2.40 -16.20 -5.96
N LEU A 107 1.78 -15.11 -5.50
CA LEU A 107 0.36 -15.10 -5.11
C LEU A 107 -0.59 -15.43 -6.27
N TYR A 108 -0.20 -15.17 -7.52
CA TYR A 108 -1.08 -15.32 -8.69
C TYR A 108 -0.61 -16.40 -9.67
N GLY A 109 0.59 -16.96 -9.47
CA GLY A 109 1.13 -18.07 -10.26
C GLY A 109 1.50 -17.73 -11.70
N VAL A 110 1.70 -16.45 -12.04
CA VAL A 110 2.03 -15.98 -13.41
C VAL A 110 3.54 -15.76 -13.60
N GLY A 111 4.32 -15.73 -12.53
CA GLY A 111 5.78 -15.58 -12.56
C GLY A 111 6.29 -14.14 -12.56
N ARG A 112 5.40 -13.15 -12.47
CA ARG A 112 5.78 -11.71 -12.42
C ARG A 112 6.52 -11.38 -11.13
N HIS A 113 7.46 -10.44 -11.18
CA HIS A 113 8.05 -9.86 -9.96
C HIS A 113 7.12 -8.86 -9.29
N ILE A 114 6.26 -8.21 -10.06
CA ILE A 114 5.33 -7.18 -9.58
C ILE A 114 3.94 -7.38 -10.15
N TYR A 115 2.95 -7.34 -9.27
CA TYR A 115 1.54 -7.26 -9.63
C TYR A 115 0.96 -5.97 -9.07
N THR A 116 0.55 -5.05 -9.95
CA THR A 116 -0.09 -3.79 -9.58
C THR A 116 -1.56 -3.84 -9.96
N PHE A 117 -2.42 -3.50 -9.00
CA PHE A 117 -3.86 -3.46 -9.18
C PHE A 117 -4.40 -2.07 -8.85
N GLU A 118 -5.04 -1.47 -9.84
CA GLU A 118 -5.75 -0.19 -9.75
C GLU A 118 -7.20 -0.37 -10.22
N ASN A 119 -8.04 0.64 -9.97
CA ASN A 119 -9.44 0.63 -10.35
C ASN A 119 -9.66 1.27 -11.71
N PHE A 120 -10.20 0.50 -12.65
CA PHE A 120 -10.58 0.94 -13.98
C PHE A 120 -12.03 0.57 -14.26
N CYS A 121 -12.68 1.31 -15.16
CA CYS A 121 -13.96 0.91 -15.71
C CYS A 121 -13.83 -0.51 -16.32
N ARG A 122 -14.85 -1.34 -16.10
CA ARG A 122 -14.82 -2.73 -16.57
C ARG A 122 -15.10 -2.79 -18.06
N GLU A 123 -16.02 -1.96 -18.52
CA GLU A 123 -16.50 -1.87 -19.88
C GLU A 123 -15.50 -1.15 -20.81
N ASP A 124 -14.71 -0.23 -20.26
CA ASP A 124 -13.66 0.51 -20.97
C ASP A 124 -12.41 0.63 -20.08
N LYS A 125 -11.34 -0.09 -20.45
CA LYS A 125 -10.13 -0.17 -19.63
C LYS A 125 -9.24 1.07 -19.71
N ASP A 126 -9.51 1.98 -20.63
CA ASP A 126 -8.77 3.23 -20.76
C ASP A 126 -9.29 4.32 -19.81
N ILE A 127 -10.40 4.06 -19.12
CA ILE A 127 -11.01 4.98 -18.16
C ILE A 127 -10.63 4.57 -16.73
N PRO A 128 -9.69 5.26 -16.07
CA PRO A 128 -9.39 5.05 -14.65
C PRO A 128 -10.52 5.58 -13.77
N LEU A 129 -10.74 4.96 -12.60
CA LEU A 129 -11.68 5.48 -11.61
C LEU A 129 -11.18 6.81 -11.01
N GLY A 130 -9.86 6.99 -10.93
CA GLY A 130 -9.24 8.20 -10.40
C GLY A 130 -9.35 8.32 -8.88
N ASP A 131 -9.46 7.21 -8.16
CA ASP A 131 -9.48 7.16 -6.69
C ASP A 131 -8.08 7.21 -6.06
N GLU A 132 -7.02 7.25 -6.89
CA GLU A 132 -5.62 7.40 -6.48
C GLU A 132 -5.14 6.30 -5.50
N THR A 133 -5.75 5.11 -5.57
CA THR A 133 -5.35 3.94 -4.77
C THR A 133 -4.72 2.85 -5.64
N ALA A 134 -3.66 2.22 -5.13
CA ALA A 134 -3.07 1.05 -5.77
C ALA A 134 -2.74 -0.05 -4.74
N LYS A 135 -2.84 -1.30 -5.18
CA LYS A 135 -2.47 -2.49 -4.39
C LYS A 135 -1.37 -3.22 -5.15
N ILE A 136 -0.25 -3.44 -4.49
CA ILE A 136 0.96 -3.98 -5.11
C ILE A 136 1.37 -5.25 -4.38
N PHE A 137 1.65 -6.31 -5.14
CA PHE A 137 2.25 -7.53 -4.63
C PHE A 137 3.61 -7.71 -5.30
N LEU A 138 4.67 -7.64 -4.51
CA LEU A 138 6.02 -8.00 -4.92
C LEU A 138 6.24 -9.48 -4.66
N ASN A 139 6.67 -10.18 -5.70
CA ASN A 139 6.93 -11.61 -5.69
C ASN A 139 8.44 -11.86 -5.82
N ALA A 140 9.09 -12.28 -4.73
CA ALA A 140 10.52 -12.59 -4.73
C ALA A 140 10.86 -13.91 -5.45
N ALA A 141 9.87 -14.71 -5.84
CA ALA A 141 10.01 -15.90 -6.69
C ALA A 141 9.68 -15.60 -8.17
N GLY A 142 9.56 -14.32 -8.54
CA GLY A 142 9.40 -13.89 -9.93
C GLY A 142 10.58 -14.33 -10.79
N HIS A 143 10.31 -14.49 -12.09
CA HIS A 143 11.31 -14.92 -13.08
C HIS A 143 11.11 -14.29 -14.46
N LEU A 144 10.15 -13.38 -14.60
CA LEU A 144 9.94 -12.59 -15.81
C LEU A 144 10.81 -11.33 -15.81
N ASP A 145 11.14 -10.80 -16.98
CA ASP A 145 11.92 -9.56 -17.12
C ASP A 145 10.98 -8.35 -17.09
N ASP A 146 10.40 -8.06 -15.92
CA ASP A 146 9.32 -7.07 -15.73
C ASP A 146 9.58 -6.01 -14.64
N VAL A 147 10.84 -5.87 -14.22
CA VAL A 147 11.33 -4.90 -13.21
C VAL A 147 12.71 -4.37 -13.54
#